data_AF-A0A851LGA7-F1
#
_entry.id   AF-A0A851LGA7-F1
#
_cell.length_a   1.000
_cell.length_b   1.000
_cell.length_c   1.000
_cell.angle_alpha   90.00
_cell.angle_beta   90.00
_cell.angle_gamma   90.00
#
_symmetry.space_group_name_H-M   'P 1'
#
loop_
_entity.id
_entity.type
_entity.pdbx_description
1 polymer ?
#
loop_
_entity_poly.entity_id
_entity_poly.type
_entity_poly.pdbx_seq_one_letter_code
_entity_poly.pdbx_strand_id
1 'polypeptide(L)'
;SFGPVPLSVMYMRTLSWIFLFLLVFSVTTVWYITFSSNSAIEHTNIMYFYEHEPIHRQRYLFTLREHLKCKDTNPFLVILVSSRPKDVESRKAIRITWGSQKFWWGHQILTLFLLGQDTQREDNAAALSVEDESILYGDIIRQDFMDTYDNLTLKTIMGFRWVTEFCPNTRFLMKTDDDVFINIANLVKFLLKLNSSENFFTGYPLIDSFAYRGFYHKTSISYDEYPFKLYPPYCSGMGYILDGKLALRIYELMSHVKPIKIEDVYVGICLNILKVNISIPEDKQLFFLYKINFDICKYRHLIAVHGLTSSEIIAFWQELSSNTSVSC
;
A
#
# COMPACT_ATOMS: atom_id res chain seq x y z
N SER A 1 -4.96 35.39 -70.73
CA SER A 1 -4.41 36.60 -70.08
C SER A 1 -4.69 36.51 -68.60
N PHE A 2 -3.81 35.88 -67.84
CA PHE A 2 -3.83 35.97 -66.37
C PHE A 2 -2.84 37.08 -66.03
N GLY A 3 -3.36 38.26 -65.69
CA GLY A 3 -2.52 39.38 -65.24
C GLY A 3 -1.85 39.05 -63.90
N PRO A 4 -0.61 39.51 -63.67
CA PRO A 4 0.09 39.24 -62.42
C PRO A 4 -0.66 39.88 -61.24
N VAL A 5 -0.98 39.07 -60.23
CA VAL A 5 -1.54 39.57 -58.96
C VAL A 5 -0.50 40.51 -58.32
N PRO A 6 -0.87 41.70 -57.83
CA PRO A 6 0.09 42.62 -57.24
C PRO A 6 0.76 41.98 -56.03
N LEU A 7 2.10 42.04 -55.94
CA LEU A 7 2.89 41.49 -54.83
C LEU A 7 2.38 41.95 -53.44
N SER A 8 1.80 43.16 -53.36
CA SER A 8 1.21 43.70 -52.12
C SER A 8 0.00 42.91 -51.62
N VAL A 9 -0.82 42.34 -52.51
CA VAL A 9 -2.00 41.54 -52.15
C VAL A 9 -1.58 40.14 -51.68
N MET A 10 -0.50 39.58 -52.25
CA MET A 10 0.09 38.33 -51.76
C MET A 10 0.68 38.49 -50.37
N TYR A 11 1.43 39.58 -50.11
CA TYR A 11 2.00 39.88 -48.79
C TYR A 11 0.93 40.12 -47.72
N MET A 12 -0.15 40.82 -48.06
CA MET A 12 -1.29 41.04 -47.15
C MET A 12 -2.00 39.73 -46.78
N ARG A 13 -2.13 38.80 -47.75
CA ARG A 13 -2.69 37.47 -47.50
C ARG A 13 -1.80 36.64 -46.59
N THR A 14 -0.49 36.58 -46.83
CA THR A 14 0.43 35.84 -45.96
C THR A 14 0.49 36.44 -44.55
N LEU A 15 0.46 37.78 -44.42
CA LEU A 15 0.38 38.45 -43.13
C LEU A 15 -0.90 38.11 -42.36
N SER A 16 -2.04 38.03 -43.07
CA SER A 16 -3.33 37.64 -42.48
C SER A 16 -3.33 36.19 -41.98
N TRP A 17 -2.71 35.26 -42.72
CA TRP A 17 -2.54 33.87 -42.28
C TRP A 17 -1.60 33.73 -41.08
N ILE A 18 -0.52 34.51 -41.03
CA ILE A 18 0.39 34.55 -39.87
C ILE A 18 -0.34 35.10 -38.64
N PHE A 19 -1.12 36.18 -38.80
CA PHE A 19 -1.92 36.74 -37.71
C PHE A 19 -2.97 35.75 -37.20
N LEU A 20 -3.66 35.05 -38.12
CA LEU A 20 -4.63 34.02 -37.76
C LEU A 20 -3.96 32.86 -37.01
N PHE A 21 -2.79 32.41 -37.48
CA PHE A 21 -2.02 31.36 -36.81
C PHE A 21 -1.57 31.78 -35.41
N LEU A 22 -1.06 33.00 -35.25
CA LEU A 22 -0.65 33.54 -33.95
C LEU A 22 -1.84 33.71 -33.00
N LEU A 23 -3.00 34.09 -33.51
CA LEU A 23 -4.23 34.23 -32.72
C LEU A 23 -4.78 32.86 -32.30
N VAL A 24 -4.77 31.87 -33.19
CA VAL A 24 -5.13 30.49 -32.83
C VAL A 24 -4.13 29.92 -31.82
N PHE A 25 -2.82 30.13 -32.04
CA PHE A 25 -1.79 29.71 -31.10
C PHE A 25 -1.95 30.37 -29.73
N SER A 26 -2.22 31.68 -29.67
CA SER A 26 -2.46 32.37 -28.38
C SER A 26 -3.73 31.86 -27.69
N VAL A 27 -4.82 31.64 -28.43
CA VAL A 27 -6.06 31.09 -27.87
C VAL A 27 -5.84 29.66 -27.38
N THR A 28 -5.13 28.82 -28.13
CA THR A 28 -4.82 27.44 -27.69
C THR A 28 -3.87 27.38 -26.50
N THR A 29 -2.90 28.30 -26.41
CA THR A 29 -1.98 28.38 -25.27
C THR A 29 -2.67 28.95 -24.03
N VAL A 30 -3.48 30.00 -24.18
CA VAL A 30 -4.32 30.52 -23.08
C VAL A 30 -5.31 29.44 -22.65
N TRP A 31 -6.01 28.78 -23.59
CA TRP A 31 -6.93 27.69 -23.29
C TRP A 31 -6.21 26.54 -22.60
N TYR A 32 -5.03 26.12 -23.09
CA TYR A 32 -4.19 25.11 -22.45
C TYR A 32 -3.74 25.53 -21.05
N ILE A 33 -3.33 26.78 -20.83
CA ILE A 33 -2.94 27.27 -19.50
C ILE A 33 -4.15 27.32 -18.56
N THR A 34 -5.31 27.82 -19.02
CA THR A 34 -6.54 27.90 -18.21
C THR A 34 -7.18 26.54 -17.96
N PHE A 35 -7.12 25.60 -18.91
CA PHE A 35 -7.70 24.27 -18.80
C PHE A 35 -6.74 23.29 -18.09
N SER A 36 -5.42 23.47 -18.25
CA SER A 36 -4.40 22.80 -17.43
C SER A 36 -4.43 23.30 -15.99
N SER A 37 -4.97 24.50 -15.73
CA SER A 37 -5.28 24.98 -14.39
C SER A 37 -6.56 24.33 -13.81
N ASN A 38 -6.69 23.00 -13.89
CA ASN A 38 -7.24 22.26 -12.75
C ASN A 38 -6.24 22.44 -11.61
N SER A 39 -6.24 23.62 -11.01
CA SER A 39 -5.38 23.99 -9.92
C SER A 39 -5.74 23.07 -8.76
N ALA A 40 -4.86 22.12 -8.48
CA ALA A 40 -4.98 21.26 -7.31
C ALA A 40 -5.25 22.15 -6.09
N ILE A 41 -6.26 21.80 -5.30
CA ILE A 41 -6.62 22.60 -4.12
C ILE A 41 -5.40 22.59 -3.18
N GLU A 42 -4.88 23.79 -2.86
CA GLU A 42 -3.64 23.94 -2.07
C GLU A 42 -3.82 23.49 -0.63
N HIS A 43 -5.01 23.71 -0.06
CA HIS A 43 -5.34 23.30 1.30
C HIS A 43 -6.02 21.95 1.32
N THR A 44 -5.36 20.95 1.93
CA THR A 44 -5.93 19.62 2.11
C THR A 44 -7.04 19.64 3.14
N ASN A 45 -8.30 19.48 2.70
CA ASN A 45 -9.44 19.24 3.58
C ASN A 45 -9.76 17.75 3.62
N ILE A 46 -9.20 17.03 4.60
CA ILE A 46 -9.38 15.58 4.72
C ILE A 46 -10.84 15.18 4.96
N MET A 47 -11.66 16.07 5.53
CA MET A 47 -13.09 15.82 5.71
C MET A 47 -13.86 15.72 4.39
N TYR A 48 -13.26 16.11 3.26
CA TYR A 48 -13.81 15.89 1.91
C TYR A 48 -14.15 14.42 1.62
N PHE A 49 -13.40 13.48 2.20
CA PHE A 49 -13.63 12.06 1.99
C PHE A 49 -14.69 11.48 2.94
N TYR A 50 -15.11 12.22 3.97
CA TYR A 50 -16.02 11.71 4.98
C TYR A 50 -17.47 11.88 4.56
N GLU A 51 -18.24 10.80 4.69
CA GLU A 51 -19.67 10.73 4.43
C GLU A 51 -20.40 10.33 5.72
N HIS A 52 -21.47 11.05 6.04
CA HIS A 52 -22.27 10.78 7.24
C HIS A 52 -22.92 9.40 7.20
N GLU A 53 -23.41 8.98 6.03
CA GLU A 53 -23.93 7.64 5.82
C GLU A 53 -22.81 6.69 5.39
N PRO A 54 -22.80 5.43 5.86
CA PRO A 54 -21.77 4.48 5.49
C PRO A 54 -21.83 4.17 3.99
N ILE A 55 -20.77 4.53 3.28
CA ILE A 55 -20.57 4.34 1.83
C ILE A 55 -20.47 2.85 1.51
N HIS A 56 -19.73 2.13 2.35
CA HIS A 56 -19.48 0.70 2.19
C HIS A 56 -20.49 -0.13 2.98
N ARG A 57 -21.62 -0.45 2.35
CA ARG A 57 -22.31 -1.71 2.68
C ARG A 57 -21.43 -2.86 2.20
N GLN A 58 -21.15 -3.84 3.06
CA GLN A 58 -20.27 -4.98 2.80
C GLN A 58 -20.71 -5.76 1.54
N ARG A 59 -20.14 -5.44 0.37
CA ARG A 59 -20.50 -6.09 -0.91
C ARG A 59 -19.73 -7.38 -1.14
N TYR A 60 -18.53 -7.48 -0.57
CA TYR A 60 -17.62 -8.59 -0.81
C TYR A 60 -17.67 -9.59 0.35
N LEU A 61 -17.89 -10.86 0.00
CA LEU A 61 -17.92 -11.99 0.91
C LEU A 61 -16.54 -12.62 1.00
N PHE A 62 -16.18 -13.06 2.19
CA PHE A 62 -14.99 -13.90 2.34
C PHE A 62 -15.26 -15.29 1.74
N THR A 63 -14.45 -15.67 0.77
CA THR A 63 -14.42 -17.01 0.19
C THR A 63 -13.49 -17.93 0.98
N LEU A 64 -12.40 -17.38 1.52
CA LEU A 64 -11.49 -18.05 2.46
C LEU A 64 -11.27 -17.14 3.66
N ARG A 65 -11.41 -17.69 4.87
CA ARG A 65 -11.43 -16.89 6.11
C ARG A 65 -10.38 -17.26 7.13
N GLU A 66 -10.01 -18.52 7.30
CA GLU A 66 -9.09 -18.93 8.38
C GLU A 66 -9.46 -18.42 9.80
N HIS A 67 -10.76 -18.20 10.04
CA HIS A 67 -11.29 -17.60 11.29
C HIS A 67 -10.93 -18.37 12.57
N LEU A 68 -10.61 -19.66 12.47
CA LEU A 68 -10.24 -20.49 13.61
C LEU A 68 -8.87 -20.12 14.21
N LYS A 69 -8.02 -19.39 13.49
CA LYS A 69 -6.65 -19.04 13.94
C LYS A 69 -6.60 -18.11 15.15
N CYS A 70 -7.68 -17.36 15.41
CA CYS A 70 -7.77 -16.44 16.55
C CYS A 70 -8.96 -16.74 17.47
N LYS A 71 -9.64 -17.88 17.30
CA LYS A 71 -10.81 -18.24 18.10
C LYS A 71 -10.46 -18.48 19.57
N ASP A 72 -9.40 -19.23 19.81
CA ASP A 72 -8.96 -19.66 21.16
C ASP A 72 -7.59 -19.07 21.55
N THR A 73 -7.06 -18.14 20.75
CA THR A 73 -5.74 -17.54 20.95
C THR A 73 -5.77 -16.04 20.71
N ASN A 74 -5.06 -15.29 21.54
CA ASN A 74 -4.84 -13.85 21.38
C ASN A 74 -3.40 -13.61 20.94
N PRO A 75 -3.09 -13.61 19.64
CA PRO A 75 -1.73 -13.40 19.17
C PRO A 75 -1.23 -12.02 19.61
N PHE A 76 0.07 -11.92 19.87
CA PHE A 76 0.71 -10.64 20.16
C PHE A 76 0.78 -9.77 18.91
N LEU A 77 1.04 -10.39 17.76
CA LEU A 77 1.16 -9.71 16.48
C LEU A 77 0.48 -10.55 15.38
N VAL A 78 -0.40 -9.90 14.61
CA VAL A 78 -0.90 -10.43 13.34
C VAL A 78 -0.20 -9.68 12.21
N ILE A 79 0.40 -10.42 11.28
CA ILE A 79 1.05 -9.90 10.07
C ILE A 79 0.19 -10.30 8.88
N LEU A 80 -0.37 -9.31 8.20
CA LEU A 80 -1.15 -9.48 6.99
C LEU A 80 -0.29 -9.11 5.78
N VAL A 81 0.03 -10.12 4.99
CA VAL A 81 0.86 -9.99 3.78
C VAL A 81 -0.06 -9.86 2.57
N SER A 82 0.00 -8.72 1.89
CA SER A 82 -0.68 -8.53 0.61
C SER A 82 0.08 -9.26 -0.48
N SER A 83 -0.57 -10.21 -1.16
CA SER A 83 0.02 -11.01 -2.24
C SER A 83 -1.02 -11.18 -3.35
N ARG A 84 -0.62 -11.64 -4.55
CA ARG A 84 -1.57 -11.99 -5.63
C ARG A 84 -1.73 -13.50 -5.73
N PRO A 85 -2.86 -14.03 -6.23
CA PRO A 85 -3.05 -15.48 -6.41
C PRO A 85 -1.84 -16.18 -7.07
N LYS A 86 -1.26 -15.56 -8.10
CA LYS A 86 -0.12 -16.07 -8.86
C LYS A 86 1.23 -16.05 -8.11
N ASP A 87 1.38 -15.26 -7.05
CA ASP A 87 2.65 -15.10 -6.32
C ASP A 87 2.89 -16.22 -5.27
N VAL A 88 2.67 -17.47 -5.68
CA VAL A 88 2.82 -18.66 -4.81
C VAL A 88 4.25 -18.77 -4.27
N GLU A 89 5.26 -18.48 -5.10
CA GLU A 89 6.67 -18.55 -4.70
C GLU A 89 7.04 -17.48 -3.66
N SER A 90 6.46 -16.28 -3.72
CA SER A 90 6.67 -15.25 -2.69
C SER A 90 6.09 -15.69 -1.35
N ARG A 91 4.85 -16.21 -1.34
CA ARG A 91 4.24 -16.75 -0.11
C ARG A 91 5.05 -17.91 0.45
N LYS A 92 5.49 -18.84 -0.40
CA LYS A 92 6.34 -19.96 0.00
C LYS A 92 7.67 -19.50 0.59
N ALA A 93 8.34 -18.52 -0.02
CA ALA A 93 9.57 -17.94 0.51
C ALA A 93 9.35 -17.38 1.92
N ILE A 94 8.28 -16.63 2.14
CA ILE A 94 7.93 -16.10 3.46
C ILE A 94 7.71 -17.22 4.48
N ARG A 95 6.94 -18.27 4.12
CA ARG A 95 6.66 -19.42 5.00
C ARG A 95 7.92 -20.16 5.46
N ILE A 96 8.93 -20.27 4.60
CA ILE A 96 10.19 -20.97 4.92
C ILE A 96 11.29 -20.05 5.46
N THR A 97 11.04 -18.74 5.56
CA THR A 97 12.01 -17.75 6.04
C THR A 97 11.49 -17.02 7.27
N TRP A 98 11.33 -15.70 7.22
CA TRP A 98 10.98 -14.87 8.35
C TRP A 98 9.58 -15.18 8.90
N GLY A 99 8.66 -15.69 8.07
CA GLY A 99 7.31 -16.08 8.48
C GLY A 99 7.21 -17.48 9.08
N SER A 100 8.31 -18.24 9.17
CA SER A 100 8.30 -19.64 9.62
C SER A 100 8.04 -19.80 11.12
N GLN A 101 8.56 -18.88 11.95
CA GLN A 101 8.54 -19.01 13.40
C GLN A 101 7.31 -18.32 14.01
N LYS A 102 6.47 -19.12 14.69
CA LYS A 102 5.21 -18.67 15.30
C LYS A 102 5.34 -18.03 16.68
N PHE A 103 6.48 -18.20 17.36
CA PHE A 103 6.69 -17.70 18.72
C PHE A 103 8.05 -17.04 18.88
N TRP A 104 8.07 -15.83 19.43
CA TRP A 104 9.29 -15.08 19.74
C TRP A 104 9.21 -14.56 21.18
N TRP A 105 10.13 -14.97 22.05
CA TRP A 105 10.12 -14.68 23.50
C TRP A 105 8.77 -14.95 24.18
N GLY A 106 8.12 -16.06 23.83
CA GLY A 106 6.81 -16.43 24.39
C GLY A 106 5.61 -15.69 23.78
N HIS A 107 5.83 -14.76 22.85
CA HIS A 107 4.77 -14.04 22.15
C HIS A 107 4.42 -14.73 20.84
N GLN A 108 3.14 -15.06 20.67
CA GLN A 108 2.62 -15.69 19.46
C GLN A 108 2.49 -14.66 18.33
N ILE A 109 2.95 -15.04 17.13
CA ILE A 109 2.85 -14.28 15.89
C ILE A 109 2.07 -15.11 14.88
N LEU A 110 1.14 -14.44 14.21
CA LEU A 110 0.33 -15.05 13.16
C LEU A 110 0.57 -14.32 11.84
N THR A 111 1.09 -15.02 10.84
CA THR A 111 1.28 -14.50 9.48
C THR A 111 0.21 -15.08 8.57
N LEU A 112 -0.53 -14.21 7.86
CA LEU A 112 -1.61 -14.58 6.95
C LEU A 112 -1.47 -13.82 5.63
N PHE A 113 -1.95 -14.40 4.54
CA PHE A 113 -1.88 -13.83 3.20
C PHE A 113 -3.25 -13.32 2.75
N LEU A 114 -3.29 -12.08 2.25
CA LEU A 114 -4.49 -11.41 1.74
C LEU A 114 -4.50 -11.52 0.20
N LEU A 115 -5.54 -12.17 -0.33
CA LEU A 115 -5.74 -12.36 -1.77
C LEU A 115 -7.11 -11.83 -2.23
N GLY A 116 -7.17 -11.32 -3.46
CA GLY A 116 -8.43 -11.19 -4.21
C GLY A 116 -8.67 -12.40 -5.12
N GLN A 117 -9.64 -12.28 -6.02
CA GLN A 117 -9.84 -13.20 -7.13
C GLN A 117 -8.82 -12.97 -8.23
N ASP A 118 -8.38 -14.05 -8.87
CA ASP A 118 -7.48 -13.95 -10.01
C ASP A 118 -8.15 -13.21 -11.17
N THR A 119 -7.36 -12.38 -11.86
CA THR A 119 -7.76 -11.65 -13.06
C THR A 119 -7.87 -12.52 -14.29
N GLN A 120 -7.27 -13.71 -14.26
CA GLN A 120 -7.26 -14.63 -15.39
C GLN A 120 -7.49 -16.06 -14.89
N ARG A 121 -8.51 -16.73 -15.42
CA ARG A 121 -8.61 -18.20 -15.37
C ARG A 121 -7.55 -18.76 -16.32
N GLU A 122 -6.30 -18.83 -15.88
CA GLU A 122 -5.28 -19.56 -16.63
C GLU A 122 -5.21 -20.99 -16.11
N ASP A 123 -5.42 -21.93 -17.03
CA ASP A 123 -5.26 -23.38 -16.87
C ASP A 123 -3.79 -23.78 -16.69
N ASN A 124 -3.05 -23.13 -15.79
CA ASN A 124 -1.72 -23.59 -15.40
C ASN A 124 -1.89 -24.76 -14.42
N ALA A 125 -2.19 -25.94 -14.96
CA ALA A 125 -2.40 -27.20 -14.23
C ALA A 125 -1.22 -27.61 -13.30
N ALA A 126 -0.05 -26.96 -13.42
CA ALA A 126 1.12 -27.20 -12.60
C ALA A 126 1.24 -26.28 -11.36
N ALA A 127 0.52 -25.15 -11.30
CA ALA A 127 0.53 -24.27 -10.13
C ALA A 127 -0.51 -24.76 -9.11
N LEU A 128 -0.14 -24.77 -7.82
CA LEU A 128 -1.06 -25.06 -6.74
C LEU A 128 -2.22 -24.06 -6.79
N SER A 129 -3.47 -24.54 -6.86
CA SER A 129 -4.62 -23.63 -6.78
C SER A 129 -4.64 -22.93 -5.42
N VAL A 130 -5.26 -21.75 -5.34
CA VAL A 130 -5.38 -21.03 -4.07
C VAL A 130 -6.15 -21.86 -3.05
N GLU A 131 -7.12 -22.65 -3.49
CA GLU A 131 -7.89 -23.58 -2.67
C GLU A 131 -7.01 -24.69 -2.09
N ASP A 132 -6.19 -25.33 -2.92
CA ASP A 132 -5.26 -26.38 -2.47
C ASP A 132 -4.21 -25.82 -1.53
N GLU A 133 -3.71 -24.60 -1.80
CA GLU A 133 -2.79 -23.88 -0.93
C GLU A 133 -3.44 -23.56 0.43
N SER A 134 -4.70 -23.11 0.42
CA SER A 134 -5.45 -22.83 1.64
C SER A 134 -5.68 -24.10 2.46
N ILE A 135 -5.97 -25.24 1.81
CA ILE A 135 -6.11 -26.53 2.49
C ILE A 135 -4.78 -26.96 3.12
N LEU A 136 -3.68 -26.76 2.41
CA LEU A 136 -2.35 -27.20 2.86
C LEU A 136 -1.80 -26.37 4.03
N TYR A 137 -1.94 -25.05 3.97
CA TYR A 137 -1.30 -24.14 4.92
C TYR A 137 -2.27 -23.48 5.91
N GLY A 138 -3.53 -23.30 5.49
CA GLY A 138 -4.57 -22.64 6.29
C GLY A 138 -4.18 -21.23 6.70
N ASP A 139 -3.56 -20.45 5.81
CA ASP A 139 -3.05 -19.11 6.10
C ASP A 139 -3.50 -18.07 5.06
N ILE A 140 -4.55 -18.37 4.28
CA ILE A 140 -5.04 -17.51 3.19
C ILE A 140 -6.41 -16.92 3.55
N ILE A 141 -6.50 -15.60 3.49
CA ILE A 141 -7.75 -14.85 3.54
C ILE A 141 -8.04 -14.34 2.12
N ARG A 142 -9.24 -14.64 1.62
CA ARG A 142 -9.66 -14.23 0.28
C ARG A 142 -11.08 -13.70 0.26
N GLN A 143 -11.29 -12.58 -0.43
CA GLN A 143 -12.62 -12.04 -0.77
C GLN A 143 -12.86 -12.03 -2.28
N ASP A 144 -14.12 -11.88 -2.67
CA ASP A 144 -14.64 -11.91 -4.04
C ASP A 144 -14.52 -10.56 -4.79
N PHE A 145 -13.37 -9.89 -4.69
CA PHE A 145 -13.02 -8.74 -5.54
C PHE A 145 -11.84 -9.08 -6.44
N MET A 146 -11.73 -8.44 -7.61
CA MET A 146 -10.63 -8.67 -8.55
C MET A 146 -9.31 -8.17 -7.97
N ASP A 147 -8.28 -9.02 -7.96
CA ASP A 147 -6.96 -8.69 -7.43
C ASP A 147 -6.15 -7.86 -8.44
N THR A 148 -6.37 -6.53 -8.41
CA THR A 148 -5.68 -5.55 -9.24
C THR A 148 -5.02 -4.49 -8.37
N TYR A 149 -4.05 -3.76 -8.94
CA TYR A 149 -3.40 -2.67 -8.23
C TYR A 149 -4.41 -1.59 -7.79
N ASP A 150 -5.38 -1.25 -8.64
CA ASP A 150 -6.40 -0.25 -8.32
C ASP A 150 -7.35 -0.70 -7.19
N ASN A 151 -7.41 -2.00 -6.90
CA ASN A 151 -8.21 -2.60 -5.83
C ASN A 151 -7.42 -2.91 -4.54
N LEU A 152 -6.17 -2.46 -4.41
CA LEU A 152 -5.39 -2.66 -3.19
C LEU A 152 -6.06 -2.08 -1.94
N THR A 153 -6.83 -1.01 -2.09
CA THR A 153 -7.62 -0.43 -0.99
C THR A 153 -8.72 -1.39 -0.52
N LEU A 154 -9.38 -2.11 -1.43
CA LEU A 154 -10.33 -3.16 -1.05
C LEU A 154 -9.64 -4.30 -0.28
N LYS A 155 -8.44 -4.68 -0.72
CA LYS A 155 -7.62 -5.69 -0.01
C LYS A 155 -7.20 -5.21 1.38
N THR A 156 -6.89 -3.93 1.54
CA THR A 156 -6.59 -3.34 2.85
C THR A 156 -7.82 -3.33 3.74
N ILE A 157 -8.97 -2.86 3.24
CA ILE A 157 -10.26 -2.90 3.97
C ILE A 157 -10.59 -4.34 4.38
N MET A 158 -10.35 -5.33 3.52
CA MET A 158 -10.50 -6.76 3.84
C MET A 158 -9.61 -7.19 5.01
N GLY A 159 -8.33 -6.78 5.02
CA GLY A 159 -7.40 -7.10 6.10
C GLY A 159 -7.84 -6.50 7.44
N PHE A 160 -8.22 -5.22 7.45
CA PHE A 160 -8.78 -4.56 8.63
C PHE A 160 -10.06 -5.24 9.11
N ARG A 161 -11.00 -5.54 8.20
CA ARG A 161 -12.22 -6.30 8.50
C ARG A 161 -11.93 -7.64 9.14
N TRP A 162 -10.96 -8.38 8.60
CA TRP A 162 -10.66 -9.72 9.10
C TRP A 162 -10.17 -9.68 10.54
N VAL A 163 -9.26 -8.75 10.86
CA VAL A 163 -8.71 -8.60 12.21
C VAL A 163 -9.81 -8.17 13.18
N THR A 164 -10.71 -7.28 12.78
CA THR A 164 -11.79 -6.82 13.66
C THR A 164 -12.86 -7.89 13.89
N GLU A 165 -13.26 -8.64 12.85
CA GLU A 165 -14.29 -9.67 12.96
C GLU A 165 -13.77 -10.97 13.60
N PHE A 166 -12.52 -11.37 13.32
CA PHE A 166 -12.01 -12.69 13.68
C PHE A 166 -10.82 -12.69 14.64
N CYS A 167 -10.11 -11.57 14.80
CA CYS A 167 -8.94 -11.48 15.69
C CYS A 167 -8.90 -10.19 16.55
N PRO A 168 -10.01 -9.78 17.20
CA PRO A 168 -10.14 -8.46 17.82
C PRO A 168 -9.19 -8.22 19.00
N ASN A 169 -8.66 -9.29 19.60
CA ASN A 169 -7.80 -9.24 20.78
C ASN A 169 -6.30 -9.24 20.44
N THR A 170 -5.92 -9.18 19.16
CA THR A 170 -4.50 -9.04 18.81
C THR A 170 -3.95 -7.73 19.37
N ARG A 171 -2.74 -7.76 19.94
CA ARG A 171 -2.15 -6.53 20.48
C ARG A 171 -1.66 -5.60 19.37
N PHE A 172 -0.98 -6.15 18.37
CA PHE A 172 -0.50 -5.41 17.22
C PHE A 172 -0.97 -6.03 15.91
N LEU A 173 -1.12 -5.17 14.92
CA LEU A 173 -1.34 -5.53 13.52
C LEU A 173 -0.17 -4.97 12.71
N MET A 174 0.32 -5.73 11.75
CA MET A 174 1.20 -5.26 10.69
C MET A 174 0.58 -5.60 9.34
N LYS A 175 0.50 -4.63 8.44
CA LYS A 175 0.30 -4.88 7.00
C LYS A 175 1.66 -4.79 6.32
N THR A 176 1.91 -5.66 5.36
CA THR A 176 3.12 -5.65 4.52
C THR A 176 2.81 -6.20 3.13
N ASP A 177 3.76 -6.04 2.21
CA ASP A 177 3.74 -6.68 0.89
C ASP A 177 4.60 -7.95 0.89
N ASP A 178 4.47 -8.78 -0.15
CA ASP A 178 5.14 -10.08 -0.27
C ASP A 178 6.58 -10.02 -0.81
N ASP A 179 7.06 -8.84 -1.18
CA ASP A 179 8.43 -8.52 -1.60
C ASP A 179 9.23 -7.79 -0.51
N VAL A 180 8.81 -7.93 0.75
CA VAL A 180 9.40 -7.30 1.93
C VAL A 180 10.07 -8.35 2.81
N PHE A 181 11.33 -8.11 3.17
CA PHE A 181 12.00 -8.88 4.21
C PHE A 181 11.74 -8.24 5.56
N ILE A 182 11.35 -9.05 6.55
CA ILE A 182 11.11 -8.61 7.92
C ILE A 182 12.00 -9.37 8.89
N ASN A 183 12.78 -8.65 9.69
CA ASN A 183 13.45 -9.22 10.85
C ASN A 183 12.46 -9.27 12.02
N ILE A 184 11.75 -10.39 12.14
CA ILE A 184 10.68 -10.58 13.14
C ILE A 184 11.21 -10.47 14.58
N ALA A 185 12.44 -10.93 14.83
CA ALA A 185 13.07 -10.78 16.14
C ALA A 185 13.17 -9.29 16.53
N ASN A 186 13.69 -8.46 15.62
CA ASN A 186 13.82 -7.03 15.87
C ASN A 186 12.46 -6.34 15.97
N LEU A 187 11.50 -6.73 15.13
CA LEU A 187 10.14 -6.22 15.19
C LEU A 187 9.51 -6.47 16.58
N VAL A 188 9.61 -7.69 17.10
CA VAL A 188 9.04 -8.01 18.42
C VAL A 188 9.78 -7.29 19.53
N LYS A 189 11.12 -7.20 19.50
CA LYS A 189 11.87 -6.38 20.50
C LYS A 189 11.45 -4.92 20.48
N PHE A 190 11.29 -4.37 19.28
CA PHE A 190 10.83 -3.00 19.10
C PHE A 190 9.45 -2.81 19.72
N LEU A 191 8.50 -3.69 19.40
CA LEU A 191 7.13 -3.65 19.93
C LEU A 191 7.04 -3.83 21.45
N LEU A 192 7.86 -4.71 22.04
CA LEU A 192 7.89 -4.95 23.49
C LEU A 192 8.45 -3.77 24.29
N LYS A 193 9.30 -2.95 23.68
CA LYS A 193 9.84 -1.74 24.31
C LYS A 193 8.86 -0.57 24.30
N LEU A 194 7.81 -0.64 23.49
CA LEU A 194 6.80 0.42 23.42
C LEU A 194 5.94 0.38 24.68
N ASN A 195 5.90 1.52 25.38
CA ASN A 195 4.81 1.81 26.30
C ASN A 195 3.61 2.29 25.45
N SER A 196 3.03 1.35 24.70
CA SER A 196 2.10 1.66 23.60
C SER A 196 0.80 2.25 24.11
N SER A 197 0.49 3.46 23.66
CA SER A 197 -0.87 4.01 23.66
C SER A 197 -1.74 3.25 22.67
N GLU A 198 -3.06 3.21 22.91
CA GLU A 198 -4.06 2.65 21.98
C GLU A 198 -4.08 3.39 20.61
N ASN A 199 -3.32 4.48 20.47
CA ASN A 199 -3.14 5.27 19.24
C ASN A 199 -1.79 5.03 18.54
N PHE A 200 -1.11 3.91 18.79
CA PHE A 200 0.19 3.64 18.16
C PHE A 200 0.05 3.27 16.67
N PHE A 201 0.80 3.97 15.81
CA PHE A 201 0.96 3.68 14.38
C PHE A 201 2.38 4.05 13.93
N THR A 202 3.10 3.16 13.23
CA THR A 202 4.47 3.39 12.76
C THR A 202 4.73 2.71 11.42
N GLY A 203 5.79 3.13 10.74
CA GLY A 203 6.29 2.55 9.50
C GLY A 203 7.35 3.48 8.90
N TYR A 204 7.55 3.45 7.59
CA TYR A 204 8.35 4.47 6.91
C TYR A 204 7.48 5.69 6.58
N PRO A 205 7.63 6.85 7.26
CA PRO A 205 6.75 7.98 7.07
C PRO A 205 7.01 8.69 5.73
N LEU A 206 5.93 9.04 5.04
CA LEU A 206 5.91 9.88 3.86
C LEU A 206 5.14 11.16 4.21
N ILE A 207 5.86 12.28 4.25
CA ILE A 207 5.38 13.61 4.63
C ILE A 207 5.54 14.52 3.40
N ASP A 208 4.60 15.46 3.22
CA ASP A 208 4.59 16.42 2.11
C ASP A 208 4.68 15.75 0.71
N SER A 209 4.08 14.57 0.60
CA SER A 209 4.08 13.78 -0.64
C SER A 209 3.03 14.30 -1.62
N PHE A 210 3.46 14.54 -2.86
CA PHE A 210 2.58 15.02 -3.92
C PHE A 210 1.72 13.90 -4.49
N ALA A 211 0.45 14.22 -4.74
CA ALA A 211 -0.43 13.35 -5.50
C ALA A 211 -0.01 13.37 -6.98
N TYR A 212 0.67 12.31 -7.42
CA TYR A 212 1.25 12.20 -8.75
C TYR A 212 0.16 12.09 -9.83
N ARG A 213 0.28 12.90 -10.90
CA ARG A 213 -0.69 13.00 -12.01
C ARG A 213 -0.07 12.75 -13.39
N GLY A 214 1.14 12.22 -13.44
CA GLY A 214 1.83 11.99 -14.70
C GLY A 214 1.41 10.68 -15.38
N PHE A 215 2.08 10.36 -16.49
CA PHE A 215 1.71 9.26 -17.37
C PHE A 215 2.07 7.86 -16.83
N TYR A 216 2.89 7.75 -15.77
CA TYR A 216 3.18 6.46 -15.16
C TYR A 216 1.96 5.95 -14.38
N HIS A 217 1.30 4.93 -14.94
CA HIS A 217 -0.05 4.52 -14.56
C HIS A 217 -0.20 4.05 -13.11
N LYS A 218 0.83 3.38 -12.54
CA LYS A 218 0.71 2.71 -11.24
C LYS A 218 0.34 3.68 -10.12
N THR A 219 1.11 4.76 -9.94
CA THR A 219 0.92 5.72 -8.84
C THR A 219 0.17 6.99 -9.25
N SER A 220 -0.26 7.09 -10.51
CA SER A 220 -1.02 8.25 -11.00
C SER A 220 -2.47 8.19 -10.53
N ILE A 221 -2.99 9.26 -9.95
CA ILE A 221 -4.37 9.37 -9.45
C ILE A 221 -5.08 10.53 -10.15
N SER A 222 -6.40 10.49 -10.34
CA SER A 222 -7.13 11.59 -10.99
C SER A 222 -7.56 12.69 -9.99
N TYR A 223 -7.86 13.89 -10.49
CA TYR A 223 -8.42 14.96 -9.66
C TYR A 223 -9.81 14.61 -9.10
N ASP A 224 -10.60 13.83 -9.85
CA ASP A 224 -11.92 13.37 -9.41
C ASP A 224 -11.83 12.43 -8.21
N GLU A 225 -10.75 11.63 -8.17
CA GLU A 225 -10.50 10.69 -7.09
C GLU A 225 -9.84 11.35 -5.88
N TYR A 226 -8.86 12.23 -6.12
CA TYR A 226 -8.19 13.01 -5.07
C TYR A 226 -7.97 14.45 -5.58
N PRO A 227 -8.69 15.46 -5.08
CA PRO A 227 -8.62 16.82 -5.65
C PRO A 227 -7.45 17.66 -5.12
N PHE A 228 -6.79 17.23 -4.05
CA PHE A 228 -5.74 18.01 -3.39
C PHE A 228 -4.35 17.76 -3.98
N LYS A 229 -3.45 18.72 -3.76
CA LYS A 229 -2.05 18.65 -4.22
C LYS A 229 -1.19 17.68 -3.41
N LEU A 230 -1.37 17.69 -2.09
CA LEU A 230 -0.58 16.94 -1.12
C LEU A 230 -1.44 15.88 -0.44
N TYR A 231 -0.86 14.70 -0.23
CA TYR A 231 -1.42 13.68 0.65
C TYR A 231 -1.28 14.09 2.12
N PRO A 232 -2.19 13.66 3.02
CA PRO A 232 -1.91 13.72 4.46
C PRO A 232 -0.68 12.84 4.77
N PRO A 233 0.01 13.05 5.91
CA PRO A 233 1.06 12.13 6.34
C PRO A 233 0.56 10.69 6.41
N TYR A 234 1.34 9.77 5.84
CA TYR A 234 1.05 8.34 5.80
C TYR A 234 2.34 7.53 5.91
N CYS A 235 2.24 6.21 6.12
CA CYS A 235 3.40 5.32 6.00
C CYS A 235 3.34 4.59 4.67
N SER A 236 4.49 4.36 4.03
CA SER A 236 4.56 3.60 2.78
C SER A 236 3.90 2.22 2.88
N GLY A 237 3.24 1.82 1.79
CA GLY A 237 2.62 0.49 1.62
C GLY A 237 3.55 -0.70 1.83
N MET A 238 4.88 -0.49 1.80
CA MET A 238 5.88 -1.52 2.10
C MET A 238 5.71 -2.15 3.49
N GLY A 239 5.14 -1.39 4.43
CA GLY A 239 4.69 -1.97 5.68
C GLY A 239 4.50 -0.94 6.78
N TYR A 240 3.43 -1.14 7.53
CA TYR A 240 3.09 -0.32 8.70
C TYR A 240 2.53 -1.20 9.81
N ILE A 241 2.75 -0.75 11.04
CA ILE A 241 2.38 -1.45 12.27
C ILE A 241 1.51 -0.53 13.11
N LEU A 242 0.48 -1.10 13.73
CA LEU A 242 -0.47 -0.36 14.56
C LEU A 242 -0.97 -1.19 15.73
N ASP A 243 -1.47 -0.50 16.75
CA ASP A 243 -2.20 -1.13 17.85
C ASP A 243 -3.51 -1.78 17.35
N GLY A 244 -3.87 -2.93 17.92
CA GLY A 244 -5.08 -3.67 17.55
C GLY A 244 -6.37 -2.87 17.77
N LYS A 245 -6.44 -2.04 18.83
CA LYS A 245 -7.61 -1.17 19.08
C LYS A 245 -7.68 -0.01 18.10
N LEU A 246 -6.55 0.46 17.60
CA LEU A 246 -6.52 1.42 16.50
C LEU A 246 -7.05 0.79 15.20
N ALA A 247 -6.72 -0.47 14.93
CA ALA A 247 -7.23 -1.18 13.75
C ALA A 247 -8.77 -1.23 13.72
N LEU A 248 -9.42 -1.45 14.87
CA LEU A 248 -10.88 -1.41 15.00
C LEU A 248 -11.46 -0.04 14.62
N ARG A 249 -10.94 1.04 15.21
CA ARG A 249 -11.43 2.40 14.94
C ARG A 249 -11.20 2.83 13.50
N ILE A 250 -10.07 2.44 12.91
CA ILE A 250 -9.82 2.67 11.48
C ILE A 250 -10.85 1.91 10.64
N TYR A 251 -11.11 0.64 10.93
CA TYR A 251 -12.08 -0.16 10.17
C TYR A 251 -13.51 0.42 10.25
N GLU A 252 -13.95 0.84 11.43
CA GLU A 252 -15.24 1.51 11.60
C GLU A 252 -15.31 2.79 10.76
N LEU A 253 -14.26 3.61 10.81
CA LEU A 253 -14.17 4.84 10.02
C LEU A 253 -14.12 4.58 8.50
N MET A 254 -13.47 3.51 8.04
CA MET A 254 -13.40 3.16 6.61
C MET A 254 -14.79 2.98 5.97
N SER A 255 -15.83 2.68 6.76
CA SER A 255 -17.21 2.62 6.24
C SER A 255 -17.77 4.00 5.85
N HIS A 256 -17.21 5.08 6.42
CA HIS A 256 -17.60 6.47 6.23
C HIS A 256 -16.60 7.26 5.36
N VAL A 257 -15.49 6.66 4.92
CA VAL A 257 -14.47 7.37 4.13
C VAL A 257 -14.49 6.84 2.71
N LYS A 258 -14.63 7.73 1.72
CA LYS A 258 -14.60 7.37 0.31
C LYS A 258 -13.23 6.78 -0.04
N PRO A 259 -13.16 5.52 -0.53
CA PRO A 259 -11.90 4.90 -0.91
C PRO A 259 -11.24 5.62 -2.08
N ILE A 260 -9.91 5.66 -2.03
CA ILE A 260 -9.03 5.97 -3.17
C ILE A 260 -8.15 4.74 -3.44
N LYS A 261 -7.58 4.61 -4.62
CA LYS A 261 -6.82 3.44 -5.07
C LYS A 261 -5.44 3.30 -4.44
N ILE A 262 -4.89 4.38 -3.91
CA ILE A 262 -3.60 4.40 -3.22
C ILE A 262 -3.86 4.04 -1.75
N GLU A 263 -3.61 2.78 -1.40
CA GLU A 263 -4.14 2.18 -0.16
C GLU A 263 -3.48 2.74 1.10
N ASP A 264 -2.18 3.02 1.01
CA ASP A 264 -1.39 3.56 2.11
C ASP A 264 -1.77 5.03 2.41
N VAL A 265 -2.03 5.82 1.38
CA VAL A 265 -2.64 7.16 1.50
C VAL A 265 -4.05 7.07 2.08
N TYR A 266 -4.87 6.09 1.67
CA TYR A 266 -6.21 5.91 2.23
C TYR A 266 -6.19 5.64 3.74
N VAL A 267 -5.24 4.83 4.22
CA VAL A 267 -5.01 4.67 5.67
C VAL A 267 -4.56 5.98 6.31
N GLY A 268 -3.68 6.75 5.66
CA GLY A 268 -3.27 8.08 6.10
C GLY A 268 -4.43 9.08 6.25
N ILE A 269 -5.39 9.08 5.32
CA ILE A 269 -6.64 9.84 5.41
C ILE A 269 -7.40 9.46 6.69
N CYS A 270 -7.58 8.15 6.94
CA CYS A 270 -8.27 7.66 8.14
C CYS A 270 -7.56 8.10 9.43
N LEU A 271 -6.23 7.97 9.50
CA LEU A 271 -5.43 8.40 10.65
C LEU A 271 -5.59 9.91 10.93
N ASN A 272 -5.59 10.73 9.87
CA ASN A 272 -5.72 12.17 10.00
C ASN A 272 -7.12 12.60 10.50
N ILE A 273 -8.18 11.90 10.09
CA ILE A 273 -9.53 12.09 10.63
C ILE A 273 -9.57 11.72 12.12
N LEU A 274 -8.99 10.57 12.48
CA LEU A 274 -8.90 10.09 13.87
C LEU A 274 -7.92 10.89 14.75
N LYS A 275 -7.18 11.85 14.18
CA LYS A 275 -6.14 12.64 14.88
C LYS A 275 -5.05 11.76 15.50
N VAL A 276 -4.68 10.69 14.81
CA VAL A 276 -3.57 9.81 15.19
C VAL A 276 -2.32 10.24 14.43
N ASN A 277 -1.26 10.52 15.19
CA ASN A 277 0.05 10.86 14.63
C ASN A 277 0.86 9.60 14.32
N ILE A 278 1.67 9.66 13.27
CA ILE A 278 2.65 8.62 12.98
C ILE A 278 3.79 8.71 13.99
N SER A 279 4.01 7.62 14.72
CA SER A 279 5.18 7.46 15.58
C SER A 279 6.39 7.21 14.70
N ILE A 280 7.36 8.14 14.71
CA ILE A 280 8.61 8.00 13.97
C ILE A 280 9.66 7.43 14.93
N PRO A 281 10.23 6.24 14.66
CA PRO A 281 11.30 5.71 15.48
C PRO A 281 12.52 6.65 15.52
N GLU A 282 13.16 6.78 16.67
CA GLU A 282 14.41 7.55 16.81
C GLU A 282 15.50 7.01 15.87
N ASP A 283 15.55 5.68 15.76
CA ASP A 283 16.44 4.98 14.85
C ASP A 283 15.83 4.92 13.44
N LYS A 284 16.43 5.68 12.54
CA LYS A 284 16.00 5.78 11.13
C LYS A 284 16.44 4.58 10.29
N GLN A 285 17.23 3.65 10.82
CA GLN A 285 17.73 2.46 10.11
C GLN A 285 16.89 1.21 10.37
N LEU A 286 15.67 1.37 10.89
CA LEU A 286 14.76 0.25 11.10
C LEU A 286 13.94 -0.08 9.85
N PHE A 287 13.62 0.90 9.02
CA PHE A 287 12.71 0.75 7.89
C PHE A 287 13.35 1.28 6.60
N PHE A 288 13.49 0.42 5.59
CA PHE A 288 14.08 0.78 4.30
C PHE A 288 13.04 0.67 3.18
N LEU A 289 12.65 1.83 2.64
CA LEU A 289 11.68 1.96 1.55
C LEU A 289 12.14 1.30 0.22
N TYR A 290 13.45 1.20 0.04
CA TYR A 290 14.07 0.63 -1.15
C TYR A 290 15.08 -0.43 -0.75
N LYS A 291 15.29 -1.36 -1.68
CA LYS A 291 16.31 -2.40 -1.56
C LYS A 291 17.66 -1.80 -1.22
N ILE A 292 18.32 -2.41 -0.24
CA ILE A 292 19.71 -2.12 0.11
C ILE A 292 20.59 -3.34 -0.20
N ASN A 293 21.87 -3.09 -0.46
CA ASN A 293 22.85 -4.17 -0.60
C ASN A 293 22.86 -5.05 0.64
N PHE A 294 22.97 -6.36 0.44
CA PHE A 294 23.05 -7.30 1.54
C PHE A 294 24.32 -7.08 2.36
N ASP A 295 24.12 -6.87 3.65
CA ASP A 295 25.15 -6.73 4.66
C ASP A 295 24.59 -7.33 5.95
N ILE A 296 25.31 -8.30 6.52
CA ILE A 296 24.83 -9.08 7.67
C ILE A 296 24.49 -8.17 8.85
N CYS A 297 25.30 -7.14 9.11
CA CYS A 297 25.09 -6.25 10.25
C CYS A 297 23.91 -5.31 10.05
N LYS A 298 23.73 -4.76 8.84
CA LYS A 298 22.54 -3.96 8.52
C LYS A 298 21.27 -4.79 8.65
N TYR A 299 21.24 -6.01 8.11
CA TYR A 299 20.06 -6.88 8.16
C TYR A 299 19.75 -7.43 9.56
N ARG A 300 20.77 -7.53 10.42
CA ARG A 300 20.61 -7.83 11.85
C ARG A 300 20.10 -6.66 12.68
N HIS A 301 20.22 -5.44 12.17
CA HIS A 301 19.80 -4.23 12.87
C HIS A 301 18.40 -3.77 12.44
N LEU A 302 18.10 -3.81 11.14
CA LEU A 302 16.83 -3.34 10.58
C LEU A 302 15.63 -4.18 11.02
N ILE A 303 14.44 -3.63 10.82
CA ILE A 303 13.14 -4.32 10.96
C ILE A 303 12.62 -4.75 9.59
N ALA A 304 12.57 -3.85 8.61
CA ALA A 304 12.01 -4.16 7.29
C ALA A 304 12.77 -3.50 6.13
N VAL A 305 12.84 -4.22 5.00
CA VAL A 305 13.37 -3.71 3.73
C VAL A 305 12.52 -4.21 2.56
N HIS A 306 12.19 -3.30 1.66
CA HIS A 306 11.31 -3.53 0.52
C HIS A 306 12.05 -3.81 -0.79
N GLY A 307 11.38 -4.51 -1.71
CA GLY A 307 11.83 -4.72 -3.09
C GLY A 307 12.81 -5.89 -3.25
N LEU A 308 12.64 -6.95 -2.46
CA LEU A 308 13.43 -8.18 -2.56
C LEU A 308 12.65 -9.27 -3.30
N THR A 309 13.37 -10.06 -4.11
CA THR A 309 12.77 -11.24 -4.74
C THR A 309 12.65 -12.39 -3.75
N SER A 310 11.80 -13.37 -4.06
CA SER A 310 11.62 -14.57 -3.23
C SER A 310 12.94 -15.32 -3.00
N SER A 311 13.81 -15.39 -4.03
CA SER A 311 15.14 -16.02 -3.92
C SER A 311 16.10 -15.22 -3.04
N GLU A 312 16.05 -13.89 -3.09
CA GLU A 312 16.86 -13.03 -2.22
C GLU A 312 16.42 -13.13 -0.77
N ILE A 313 15.11 -13.13 -0.50
CA ILE A 313 14.58 -13.32 0.86
C ILE A 313 15.10 -14.65 1.45
N ILE A 314 15.06 -15.73 0.66
CA ILE A 314 15.58 -17.05 1.08
C ILE A 314 17.09 -17.00 1.34
N ALA A 315 17.87 -16.50 0.39
CA ALA A 315 19.32 -16.45 0.49
C ALA A 315 19.77 -15.61 1.69
N PHE A 316 19.19 -14.43 1.87
CA PHE A 316 19.54 -13.51 2.95
C PHE A 316 19.14 -14.08 4.31
N TRP A 317 17.97 -14.72 4.41
CA TRP A 317 17.54 -15.38 5.64
C TRP A 317 18.45 -16.54 6.03
N GLN A 318 18.86 -17.36 5.06
CA GLN A 318 19.80 -18.47 5.29
C GLN A 318 21.14 -17.95 5.81
N GLU A 319 21.68 -16.91 5.20
CA GLU A 319 22.96 -16.30 5.59
C GLU A 319 22.90 -15.65 6.99
N LEU A 320 21.79 -15.00 7.32
CA LEU A 320 21.57 -14.43 8.66
C LEU A 320 21.47 -15.52 9.74
N SER A 321 20.89 -16.66 9.39
CA SER A 321 20.66 -17.80 10.29
C SER A 321 21.91 -18.67 10.47
N SER A 322 22.76 -18.79 9.45
CA SER A 322 23.97 -19.62 9.47
C SER A 322 25.16 -18.94 10.16
N ASN A 323 25.36 -17.65 9.93
CA ASN A 323 26.57 -16.94 10.34
C ASN A 323 26.48 -16.31 11.74
N THR A 324 26.04 -17.05 12.75
CA THR A 324 25.87 -16.54 14.13
C THR A 324 27.17 -16.06 14.79
N SER A 325 28.34 -16.38 14.22
CA SER A 325 29.66 -15.98 14.72
C SER A 325 30.07 -14.54 14.40
N VAL A 326 29.45 -13.89 13.41
CA VAL A 326 29.76 -12.50 13.06
C VAL A 326 29.24 -11.58 14.16
N SER A 327 30.11 -10.78 14.78
CA SER A 327 29.69 -9.75 15.73
C SER A 327 29.38 -8.45 14.99
N CYS A 328 28.17 -7.96 15.21
CA CYS A 328 27.69 -6.63 14.90
C CYS A 328 27.29 -6.00 16.24
#